data_AF-A0A377KC48-F1
#
_entry.id   AF-A0A377KC48-F1
#
_cell.length_a   1.000
_cell.length_b   1.000
_cell.length_c   1.000
_cell.angle_alpha   90.00
_cell.angle_beta   90.00
_cell.angle_gamma   90.00
#
_symmetry.space_group_name_H-M   'P 1'
#
loop_
_entity.id
_entity.type
_entity.pdbx_description
1 polymer ?
#
loop_
_entity_poly.entity_id
_entity_poly.type
_entity_poly.pdbx_seq_one_letter_code
_entity_poly.pdbx_strand_id
1 'polypeptide(L)'
;MCALSTAATFDAHEIRVAIHDGFTLDDPKRPRNYSPQQYMRSEEEMCELFADIPEALANTVEIAKRCNVTVRLGEYFLPQFPTGDMSTEDYLVKRAKEGLEERLAFLFPDEEERLKRRPEYDERLDTELQVIKPDGLPGLLPHRYGIYPVVER
;
A
#
# COMPACT_ATOMS: atom_id res chain seq x y z
N MET A 1 18.26 17.51 -13.74
CA MET A 1 17.66 16.20 -13.38
C MET A 1 18.76 15.15 -13.45
N CYS A 2 19.06 14.50 -12.33
CA CYS A 2 20.01 13.38 -12.27
C CYS A 2 19.27 12.11 -12.71
N ALA A 3 19.74 11.48 -13.79
CA ALA A 3 19.14 10.28 -14.37
C ALA A 3 19.99 9.03 -14.14
N LEU A 4 21.23 9.21 -13.65
CA LEU A 4 22.23 8.16 -13.48
C LEU A 4 22.61 8.05 -12.01
N SER A 5 22.89 6.84 -11.54
CA SER A 5 23.44 6.61 -10.21
C SER A 5 24.93 6.95 -10.15
N THR A 6 25.68 6.64 -11.21
CA THR A 6 27.11 6.96 -11.37
C THR A 6 27.36 7.34 -12.83
N ALA A 7 28.49 8.00 -13.13
CA ALA A 7 28.84 8.33 -14.51
C ALA A 7 28.93 7.07 -15.42
N ALA A 8 29.33 5.92 -14.86
CA ALA A 8 29.45 4.66 -15.58
C ALA A 8 28.10 4.07 -16.03
N THR A 9 26.98 4.48 -15.43
CA THR A 9 25.65 3.96 -15.81
C THR A 9 25.00 4.70 -16.98
N PHE A 10 25.73 5.61 -17.64
CA PHE A 10 25.27 6.34 -18.81
C PHE A 10 24.85 5.43 -19.97
N ASP A 11 25.66 4.44 -20.34
CA ASP A 11 25.34 3.55 -21.48
C ASP A 11 24.09 2.71 -21.21
N ALA A 12 23.93 2.23 -19.96
CA ALA A 12 22.72 1.52 -19.54
C ALA A 12 21.48 2.42 -19.62
N HIS A 13 21.61 3.71 -19.30
CA HIS A 13 20.53 4.67 -19.43
C HIS A 13 20.19 4.95 -20.90
N GLU A 14 21.19 5.11 -21.77
CA GLU A 14 20.98 5.29 -23.22
C GLU A 14 20.25 4.08 -23.84
N ILE A 15 20.61 2.86 -23.44
CA ILE A 15 19.89 1.64 -23.84
C ILE A 15 18.44 1.67 -23.35
N ARG A 16 18.21 2.02 -22.08
CA ARG A 16 16.86 2.09 -21.49
C ARG A 16 15.97 3.07 -22.25
N VAL A 17 16.49 4.25 -22.57
CA VAL A 17 15.77 5.28 -23.35
C VAL A 17 15.50 4.79 -24.77
N ALA A 18 16.51 4.20 -25.43
CA ALA A 18 16.33 3.66 -26.78
C ALA A 18 15.24 2.59 -26.84
N ILE A 19 15.16 1.71 -25.84
CA ILE A 19 14.08 0.71 -25.71
C ILE A 19 12.71 1.38 -25.56
N HIS A 20 12.61 2.41 -24.72
CA HIS A 20 11.36 3.14 -24.51
C HIS A 20 10.88 3.87 -25.77
N ASP A 21 11.80 4.54 -26.46
CA ASP A 21 11.50 5.36 -27.63
C ASP A 21 11.41 4.53 -28.94
N GLY A 22 11.73 3.23 -28.88
CA GLY A 22 11.64 2.32 -30.02
C GLY A 22 12.75 2.48 -31.06
N PHE A 23 13.92 2.99 -30.66
CA PHE A 23 15.09 3.16 -31.52
C PHE A 23 16.16 2.09 -31.25
N THR A 24 17.00 1.81 -32.25
CA THR A 24 18.27 1.12 -32.00
C THR A 24 19.30 2.12 -31.48
N LEU A 25 20.29 1.64 -30.72
CA LEU A 25 21.29 2.51 -30.10
C LEU A 25 22.08 3.34 -31.13
N ASP A 26 22.34 2.71 -32.28
CA ASP A 26 23.15 3.22 -33.38
C ASP A 26 22.35 4.08 -34.38
N ASP A 27 21.03 4.22 -34.20
CA ASP A 27 20.20 5.01 -35.10
C ASP A 27 20.64 6.49 -35.07
N PRO A 28 21.06 7.08 -36.20
CA PRO A 28 21.48 8.48 -36.25
C PRO A 28 20.32 9.47 -36.02
N LYS A 29 19.06 9.04 -36.16
CA LYS A 29 17.86 9.84 -35.86
C LYS A 29 17.46 9.76 -34.40
N ARG A 30 18.08 8.87 -33.60
CA ARG A 30 17.78 8.73 -32.18
C ARG A 30 18.10 10.05 -31.45
N PRO A 31 17.17 10.60 -30.67
CA PRO A 31 17.45 11.75 -29.82
C PRO A 31 18.57 11.45 -28.81
N ARG A 32 19.56 12.34 -28.72
CA ARG A 32 20.67 12.26 -27.76
C ARG A 32 20.61 13.45 -26.81
N ASN A 33 19.58 13.45 -25.97
CA ASN A 33 19.30 14.56 -25.05
C ASN A 33 20.06 14.45 -23.72
N TYR A 34 20.75 13.33 -23.50
CA TYR A 34 21.40 13.02 -22.23
C TYR A 34 22.92 13.11 -22.33
N SER A 35 23.55 13.41 -21.19
CA SER A 35 25.00 13.42 -21.05
C SER A 35 25.47 12.52 -19.90
N PRO A 36 26.72 12.03 -19.95
CA PRO A 36 27.30 11.25 -18.84
C PRO A 36 27.38 12.02 -17.51
N GLN A 37 27.23 13.35 -17.56
CA GLN A 37 27.30 14.25 -16.42
C GLN A 37 26.03 14.27 -15.55
N GLN A 38 24.95 13.61 -15.97
CA GLN A 38 23.67 13.58 -15.25
C GLN A 38 23.61 12.52 -14.15
N TYR A 39 24.75 12.22 -13.53
CA TYR A 39 24.82 11.35 -12.36
C TYR A 39 24.56 12.09 -11.05
N MET A 40 24.32 11.35 -9.99
CA MET A 40 24.22 11.90 -8.65
C MET A 40 25.62 12.30 -8.17
N ARG A 41 25.97 13.57 -8.39
CA ARG A 41 27.23 14.19 -7.97
C ARG A 41 27.33 14.33 -6.45
N SER A 42 28.56 14.41 -5.95
CA SER A 42 28.81 14.76 -4.55
C SER A 42 28.53 16.25 -4.29
N GLU A 43 28.45 16.62 -3.02
CA GLU A 43 28.28 18.02 -2.62
C GLU A 43 29.48 18.88 -3.08
N GLU A 44 30.70 18.36 -3.00
CA GLU A 44 31.92 19.05 -3.42
C GLU A 44 31.94 19.28 -4.92
N GLU A 45 31.63 18.27 -5.73
CA GLU A 45 31.57 18.39 -7.19
C GLU A 45 30.55 19.47 -7.64
N MET A 46 29.43 19.59 -6.91
CA MET A 46 28.42 20.62 -7.17
C MET A 46 28.88 22.00 -6.70
N CYS A 47 29.58 22.09 -5.57
CA CYS A 47 30.19 23.33 -5.08
C CYS A 47 31.23 23.89 -6.05
N GLU A 48 32.09 23.03 -6.59
CA GLU A 48 33.10 23.42 -7.58
C GLU A 48 32.45 23.85 -8.90
N LEU A 49 31.41 23.13 -9.36
CA LEU A 49 30.72 23.42 -10.62
C LEU A 49 30.00 24.79 -10.60
N PHE A 50 29.42 25.17 -9.46
CA PHE A 50 28.66 26.40 -9.27
C PHE A 50 29.40 27.43 -8.40
N ALA A 51 30.74 27.35 -8.34
CA ALA A 51 31.55 28.27 -7.54
C ALA A 51 31.39 29.74 -7.96
N ASP A 52 31.00 29.98 -9.21
CA ASP A 52 30.67 31.29 -9.79
C ASP A 52 29.29 31.81 -9.36
N ILE A 53 28.35 30.91 -8.97
CA ILE A 53 26.98 31.25 -8.57
C ILE A 53 26.60 30.49 -7.28
N PRO A 54 27.19 30.84 -6.12
CA PRO A 54 26.94 30.14 -4.86
C PRO A 54 25.49 30.25 -4.37
N GLU A 55 24.78 31.30 -4.78
CA GLU A 55 23.36 31.47 -4.49
C GLU A 55 22.48 30.36 -5.10
N ALA A 56 22.90 29.77 -6.23
CA ALA A 56 22.17 28.67 -6.85
C ALA A 56 22.12 27.46 -5.91
N LEU A 57 23.24 27.14 -5.24
CA LEU A 57 23.31 26.06 -4.26
C LEU A 57 22.56 26.41 -2.98
N ALA A 58 22.76 27.62 -2.44
CA ALA A 58 22.06 28.07 -1.23
C ALA A 58 20.53 28.00 -1.38
N ASN A 59 20.01 28.37 -2.55
CA ASN A 59 18.59 28.29 -2.85
C ASN A 59 18.06 26.84 -2.81
N THR A 60 18.84 25.84 -3.22
CA THR A 60 18.41 24.44 -3.13
C THR A 60 18.18 24.01 -1.67
N VAL A 61 19.07 24.42 -0.77
CA VAL A 61 18.96 24.16 0.69
C VAL A 61 17.73 24.86 1.26
N GLU A 62 17.49 26.12 0.91
CA GLU A 62 16.33 26.87 1.39
C GLU A 62 15.00 26.31 0.86
N ILE A 63 14.96 25.83 -0.39
CA ILE A 63 13.80 25.11 -0.93
C ILE A 63 13.58 23.81 -0.17
N ALA A 64 14.63 23.02 0.06
CA ALA A 64 14.54 21.75 0.79
C ALA A 64 13.98 21.93 2.21
N LYS A 65 14.41 22.97 2.94
CA LYS A 65 13.89 23.31 4.28
C LYS A 65 12.39 23.65 4.27
N ARG A 66 11.90 24.25 3.19
CA ARG A 66 10.48 24.65 3.07
C ARG A 66 9.58 23.47 2.70
N CYS A 67 10.11 22.45 2.03
CA CYS A 67 9.36 21.26 1.61
C CYS A 67 9.18 20.27 2.75
N ASN A 68 8.07 20.39 3.49
CA ASN A 68 7.70 19.47 4.56
C ASN A 68 6.39 18.77 4.21
N VAL A 69 6.46 17.48 3.84
CA VAL A 69 5.29 16.66 3.47
C VAL A 69 5.15 15.51 4.46
N THR A 70 3.99 15.43 5.11
CA THR A 70 3.67 14.31 6.02
C THR A 70 2.90 13.25 5.25
N VAL A 71 3.52 12.09 5.03
CA VAL A 71 2.85 10.91 4.49
C VAL A 71 2.63 9.93 5.64
N ARG A 72 1.37 9.69 6.00
CA ARG A 72 1.03 8.67 7.00
C ARG A 72 1.12 7.29 6.36
N LEU A 73 1.94 6.42 6.93
CA LEU A 73 2.16 5.05 6.48
C LEU A 73 1.79 4.09 7.61
N GLY A 74 1.34 2.89 7.26
CA GLY A 74 0.96 1.87 8.25
C GLY A 74 -0.43 2.05 8.88
N GLU A 75 -1.16 3.11 8.53
CA GLU A 75 -2.56 3.31 8.91
C GLU A 75 -3.48 2.93 7.74
N TYR A 76 -4.56 2.18 8.03
CA TYR A 76 -5.59 1.89 7.04
C TYR A 76 -6.65 2.99 7.04
N PHE A 77 -6.90 3.58 5.88
CA PHE A 77 -8.00 4.50 5.65
C PHE A 77 -9.14 3.76 4.95
N LEU A 78 -9.96 3.05 5.72
CA LEU A 78 -11.04 2.22 5.17
C LEU A 78 -12.28 3.07 4.85
N PRO A 79 -12.93 2.86 3.68
CA PRO A 79 -14.23 3.45 3.42
C PRO A 79 -15.28 2.85 4.36
N GLN A 80 -16.32 3.65 4.69
CA GLN A 80 -17.43 3.14 5.49
C GLN A 80 -18.26 2.14 4.68
N PHE A 81 -18.55 0.99 5.29
CA PHE A 81 -19.46 0.00 4.71
C PHE A 81 -20.91 0.49 4.88
N PRO A 82 -21.82 0.27 3.90
CA PRO A 82 -23.21 0.66 4.05
C PRO A 82 -23.92 -0.24 5.07
N THR A 83 -24.04 0.24 6.31
CA THR A 83 -24.64 -0.49 7.45
C THR A 83 -26.06 -0.02 7.79
N GLY A 84 -26.58 0.96 7.04
CA GLY A 84 -27.85 1.62 7.34
C GLY A 84 -27.76 2.41 8.65
N ASP A 85 -28.74 2.24 9.54
CA ASP A 85 -28.78 2.92 10.85
C ASP A 85 -27.98 2.21 11.94
N MET A 86 -27.34 1.06 11.63
CA MET A 86 -26.55 0.29 12.59
C MET A 86 -25.07 0.69 12.54
N SER A 87 -24.38 0.55 13.68
CA SER A 87 -22.93 0.68 13.73
C SER A 87 -22.26 -0.43 12.92
N THR A 88 -21.06 -0.19 12.37
CA THR A 88 -20.28 -1.20 11.65
C THR A 88 -19.98 -2.42 12.52
N GLU A 89 -19.79 -2.21 13.83
CA GLU A 89 -19.58 -3.27 14.80
C GLU A 89 -20.82 -4.15 14.98
N ASP A 90 -21.99 -3.53 15.20
CA ASP A 90 -23.25 -4.27 15.37
C ASP A 90 -23.65 -4.99 14.09
N TYR A 91 -23.42 -4.38 12.94
CA TYR A 91 -23.65 -4.99 11.65
C TYR A 91 -22.75 -6.23 11.46
N LEU A 92 -21.47 -6.15 11.84
CA LEU A 92 -20.54 -7.29 11.79
C LEU A 92 -21.01 -8.42 12.72
N VAL A 93 -21.37 -8.11 13.97
CA VAL A 93 -21.84 -9.11 14.95
C VAL A 93 -23.10 -9.81 14.43
N LYS A 94 -24.07 -9.02 13.92
CA LYS A 94 -25.31 -9.56 13.36
C LYS A 94 -25.01 -10.53 12.22
N ARG A 95 -24.19 -10.11 11.26
CA ARG A 95 -23.87 -10.92 10.09
C ARG A 95 -23.03 -12.15 10.41
N ALA A 96 -22.12 -12.05 11.38
CA ALA A 96 -21.30 -13.18 11.80
C ALA A 96 -22.15 -14.27 12.49
N LYS A 97 -23.14 -13.87 13.31
CA LYS A 97 -24.10 -14.80 13.92
C LYS A 97 -25.01 -15.44 12.88
N GLU A 98 -25.54 -14.67 11.94
CA GLU A 98 -26.33 -15.20 10.82
C GLU A 98 -25.52 -16.23 10.00
N GLY A 99 -24.28 -15.90 9.65
CA GLY A 99 -23.38 -16.80 8.94
C GLY A 99 -23.01 -18.06 9.74
N LEU A 100 -22.87 -17.95 11.06
CA LEU A 100 -22.61 -19.11 11.92
C LEU A 100 -23.79 -20.09 11.91
N GLU A 101 -25.02 -19.61 11.97
CA GLU A 101 -26.21 -20.48 11.89
C GLU A 101 -26.27 -21.26 10.56
N GLU A 102 -26.03 -20.59 9.43
CA GLU A 102 -26.00 -21.24 8.11
C GLU A 102 -24.90 -22.31 8.04
N ARG A 103 -23.73 -22.04 8.60
CA ARG A 103 -22.59 -22.96 8.58
C ARG A 103 -22.77 -24.13 9.53
N LEU A 104 -23.31 -23.92 10.72
CA LEU A 104 -23.64 -24.99 11.66
C LEU A 104 -24.73 -25.91 11.09
N ALA A 105 -25.72 -25.36 10.38
CA ALA A 105 -26.74 -26.15 9.68
C ALA A 105 -26.14 -27.01 8.56
N PHE A 106 -25.13 -26.51 7.86
CA PHE A 106 -24.42 -27.25 6.82
C PHE A 106 -23.46 -28.32 7.37
N LEU A 107 -22.66 -27.99 8.38
CA LEU A 107 -21.64 -28.88 8.96
C LEU A 107 -22.25 -29.98 9.83
N PHE A 108 -23.31 -29.65 10.57
CA PHE A 108 -24.03 -30.58 11.43
C PHE A 108 -25.51 -30.57 11.02
N PRO A 109 -25.91 -31.34 9.99
CA PRO A 109 -27.31 -31.42 9.57
C PRO A 109 -28.22 -31.95 10.66
N ASP A 110 -27.70 -32.80 11.55
CA ASP A 110 -28.39 -33.30 12.74
C ASP A 110 -28.44 -32.24 13.86
N GLU A 111 -29.64 -31.99 14.39
CA GLU A 111 -29.88 -30.92 15.37
C GLU A 111 -29.32 -31.27 16.76
N GLU A 112 -29.34 -32.55 17.15
CA GLU A 112 -28.81 -32.95 18.46
C GLU A 112 -27.28 -32.86 18.52
N GLU A 113 -26.60 -33.27 17.45
CA GLU A 113 -25.15 -33.09 17.32
C GLU A 113 -24.77 -31.60 17.27
N ARG A 114 -25.55 -30.80 16.53
CA ARG A 114 -25.35 -29.34 16.44
C ARG A 114 -25.45 -28.68 17.81
N LEU A 115 -26.46 -29.01 18.62
CA LEU A 115 -26.63 -28.44 19.96
C LEU A 115 -25.49 -28.81 20.91
N LYS A 116 -24.91 -30.01 20.78
CA LYS A 116 -23.77 -30.46 21.60
C LYS A 116 -22.48 -29.72 21.23
N ARG A 117 -22.27 -29.44 19.94
CA ARG A 117 -21.05 -28.78 19.43
C ARG A 117 -21.14 -27.26 19.43
N ARG A 118 -22.34 -26.69 19.38
CA ARG A 118 -22.59 -25.25 19.29
C ARG A 118 -21.85 -24.38 20.33
N PRO A 119 -21.78 -24.75 21.63
CA PRO A 119 -21.10 -23.90 22.63
C PRO A 119 -19.65 -23.58 22.27
N GLU A 120 -18.92 -24.54 21.70
CA GLU A 120 -17.52 -24.36 21.27
C GLU A 120 -17.39 -23.28 20.18
N TYR A 121 -18.33 -23.25 19.23
CA TYR A 121 -18.33 -22.29 18.13
C TYR A 121 -18.79 -20.91 18.59
N ASP A 122 -19.79 -20.84 19.48
CA ASP A 122 -20.28 -19.58 20.04
C ASP A 122 -19.18 -18.89 20.89
N GLU A 123 -18.47 -19.64 21.74
CA GLU A 123 -17.34 -19.11 22.54
C GLU A 123 -16.19 -18.60 21.67
N ARG A 124 -15.86 -19.34 20.60
CA ARG A 124 -14.83 -18.92 19.66
C ARG A 124 -15.24 -17.67 18.89
N LEU A 125 -16.48 -17.62 18.40
CA LEU A 125 -17.00 -16.46 17.68
C LEU A 125 -16.96 -15.21 18.55
N ASP A 126 -17.39 -15.30 19.80
CA ASP A 126 -17.35 -14.17 20.74
C ASP A 126 -15.91 -13.71 21.03
N THR A 127 -14.97 -14.66 21.17
CA THR A 127 -13.54 -14.34 21.34
C THR A 127 -12.97 -13.60 20.14
N GLU A 128 -13.26 -14.07 18.92
CA GLU A 128 -12.79 -13.42 17.69
C GLU A 128 -13.42 -12.02 17.53
N LEU A 129 -14.72 -11.88 17.81
CA LEU A 129 -15.41 -10.59 17.75
C LEU A 129 -14.88 -9.59 18.78
N GLN A 130 -14.43 -10.02 19.96
CA GLN A 130 -13.80 -9.15 20.95
C GLN A 130 -12.45 -8.58 20.48
N VAL A 131 -11.67 -9.36 19.72
CA VAL A 131 -10.39 -8.89 19.15
C VAL A 131 -10.62 -7.93 17.98
N ILE A 132 -11.70 -8.11 17.21
CA ILE A 132 -11.94 -7.31 15.99
C ILE A 132 -12.50 -5.91 16.28
N LYS A 133 -13.30 -5.73 17.35
CA LYS A 133 -13.97 -4.46 17.67
C LYS A 133 -13.02 -3.27 17.91
N PRO A 134 -11.92 -3.39 18.68
CA PRO A 134 -11.09 -2.23 19.04
C PRO A 134 -10.23 -1.70 17.87
N ASP A 135 -9.83 -2.57 16.93
CA ASP A 135 -8.72 -2.30 16.02
C ASP A 135 -9.13 -1.64 14.68
N GLY A 136 -10.35 -1.12 14.55
CA GLY A 136 -10.81 -0.46 13.32
C GLY A 136 -10.97 -1.39 12.11
N LEU A 137 -10.80 -2.69 12.32
CA LEU A 137 -10.99 -3.78 11.36
C LEU A 137 -12.46 -4.10 10.94
N PRO A 138 -13.53 -3.66 11.65
CA PRO A 138 -14.89 -3.99 11.24
C PRO A 138 -15.26 -3.52 9.83
N GLY A 139 -14.61 -2.46 9.31
CA GLY A 139 -14.80 -2.00 7.93
C GLY A 139 -14.00 -2.81 6.88
N LEU A 140 -12.94 -3.52 7.29
CA LEU A 140 -12.05 -4.27 6.39
C LEU A 140 -12.65 -5.61 5.97
N LEU A 141 -13.26 -6.33 6.92
CA LEU A 141 -13.79 -7.68 6.71
C LEU A 141 -14.92 -7.70 5.66
N PRO A 142 -15.91 -6.78 5.69
CA PRO A 142 -16.94 -6.72 4.65
C PRO A 142 -16.39 -6.32 3.27
N HIS A 143 -15.33 -5.52 3.21
CA HIS A 143 -14.82 -4.95 1.95
C HIS A 143 -13.88 -5.89 1.18
N ARG A 144 -13.02 -6.65 1.88
CA ARG A 144 -11.95 -7.43 1.23
C ARG A 144 -12.25 -8.93 1.09
N TYR A 145 -13.11 -9.48 1.95
CA TYR A 145 -13.31 -10.94 2.02
C TYR A 145 -14.77 -11.39 1.94
N GLY A 146 -15.71 -10.44 1.86
CA GLY A 146 -17.09 -10.73 2.27
C GLY A 146 -17.13 -11.18 3.74
N ILE A 147 -18.31 -11.34 4.32
CA ILE A 147 -18.44 -11.69 5.76
C ILE A 147 -18.16 -13.20 6.00
N TYR A 148 -17.33 -13.82 5.16
CA TYR A 148 -17.10 -15.26 5.12
C TYR A 148 -15.98 -15.79 6.04
N PRO A 149 -14.90 -15.06 6.40
CA PRO A 149 -13.73 -15.71 7.00
C PRO A 149 -13.85 -15.99 8.52
N VAL A 150 -14.83 -15.42 9.23
CA VAL A 150 -15.01 -15.71 10.67
C VAL A 150 -15.47 -17.15 10.90
N VAL A 151 -16.03 -17.81 9.87
CA VAL A 151 -16.66 -19.14 9.99
C VAL A 151 -16.01 -20.18 9.05
N GLU A 152 -14.77 -19.92 8.60
CA GLU A 152 -14.05 -20.77 7.63
C GLU A 152 -12.90 -21.60 8.22
N ARG A 153 -12.66 -21.53 9.53
CA ARG A 153 -11.68 -22.41 10.21
C ARG A 153 -12.31 -23.15 11.35
#